data_AF-A0A0K8V3Q7-F1
#
_entry.id   AF-A0A0K8V3Q7-F1
#
_cell.length_a   1.000
_cell.length_b   1.000
_cell.length_c   1.000
_cell.angle_alpha   90.00
_cell.angle_beta   90.00
_cell.angle_gamma   90.00
#
_symmetry.space_group_name_H-M   'P 1'
#
loop_
_entity.id
_entity.type
_entity.pdbx_description
1 polymer ?
#
loop_
_entity_poly.entity_id
_entity_poly.type
_entity_poly.pdbx_seq_one_letter_code
_entity_poly.pdbx_strand_id
1 'polypeptide(L)'
;MLTISVFALIWAVIEAKDELPERITFPKDHTFDSNCTLPNGQQGVCRRFMDCGTAVAERNEKPKTCYFENAEQFVCCRVPRPSELACSQYYFPKKEVINGLMTAPSEFPYMVALGWNTTKPNVYEYKCGGALISYDWVVTAAHCTSVGGQEPAVVLAGGVELTSTTFPPTPIENIILHPKYENKISYHDIALIKLTAVPHETEPACIGDHLPLISKNATAVGYGHTVFG
;
A
#
# COMPACT_ATOMS: atom_id res chain seq x y z
N MET A 1 -65.88 -45.17 -18.01
CA MET A 1 -64.75 -45.76 -18.75
C MET A 1 -63.80 -44.62 -19.12
N LEU A 2 -62.51 -44.74 -18.75
CA LEU A 2 -61.34 -43.95 -19.20
C LEU A 2 -61.29 -42.44 -18.81
N THR A 3 -60.19 -41.78 -18.47
CA THR A 3 -58.77 -42.10 -18.23
C THR A 3 -58.07 -40.90 -17.58
N ILE A 4 -57.13 -41.21 -16.70
CA ILE A 4 -55.97 -40.48 -16.15
C ILE A 4 -55.57 -39.15 -16.84
N SER A 5 -55.37 -38.10 -16.04
CA SER A 5 -54.47 -36.96 -16.34
C SER A 5 -53.55 -36.69 -15.15
N VAL A 6 -52.49 -37.48 -15.03
CA VAL A 6 -51.33 -37.24 -14.16
C VAL A 6 -50.18 -36.83 -15.06
N PHE A 7 -50.09 -35.56 -15.48
CA PHE A 7 -48.99 -35.10 -16.35
C PHE A 7 -48.67 -33.59 -16.24
N ALA A 8 -48.84 -32.98 -15.06
CA ALA A 8 -48.58 -31.54 -14.89
C ALA A 8 -47.66 -31.21 -13.71
N LEU A 9 -46.72 -32.09 -13.34
CA LEU A 9 -45.74 -31.82 -12.27
C LEU A 9 -44.29 -32.24 -12.59
N ILE A 10 -43.92 -32.48 -13.86
CA ILE A 10 -42.56 -32.94 -14.21
C ILE A 10 -41.80 -31.96 -15.14
N TRP A 11 -42.13 -30.66 -15.18
CA TRP A 11 -41.39 -29.75 -16.07
C TRP A 11 -41.05 -28.38 -15.50
N ALA A 12 -40.67 -28.33 -14.22
CA ALA A 12 -40.00 -27.16 -13.67
C ALA A 12 -38.98 -27.58 -12.60
N VAL A 13 -38.14 -28.56 -12.93
CA VAL A 13 -36.83 -28.71 -12.29
C VAL A 13 -35.80 -28.46 -13.39
N ILE A 14 -35.78 -27.22 -13.86
CA ILE A 14 -34.66 -26.72 -14.67
C ILE A 14 -33.52 -26.55 -13.69
N GLU A 15 -32.51 -27.39 -13.92
CA GLU A 15 -31.19 -27.44 -13.33
C GLU A 15 -30.68 -26.07 -12.85
N ALA A 16 -30.83 -25.80 -11.55
CA ALA A 16 -29.85 -25.00 -10.84
C ALA A 16 -28.59 -25.87 -10.69
N LYS A 17 -27.79 -25.96 -11.75
CA LYS A 17 -26.39 -26.38 -11.65
C LYS A 17 -25.65 -25.20 -11.01
N ASP A 18 -25.75 -25.11 -9.68
CA ASP A 18 -24.66 -24.51 -8.92
C ASP A 18 -23.45 -25.42 -9.17
N GLU A 19 -22.52 -24.96 -10.02
CA GLU A 19 -21.22 -25.58 -10.18
C GLU A 19 -20.57 -25.64 -8.79
N LEU A 20 -20.58 -26.83 -8.19
CA LEU A 20 -19.83 -27.13 -7.00
C LEU A 20 -18.36 -26.84 -7.29
N PRO A 21 -17.64 -26.11 -6.42
CA PRO A 21 -16.25 -25.78 -6.64
C PRO A 21 -15.46 -27.04 -6.91
N GLU A 22 -14.71 -27.04 -8.01
CA GLU A 22 -13.87 -28.16 -8.43
C GLU A 22 -12.92 -28.55 -7.28
N ARG A 23 -13.23 -29.69 -6.63
CA ARG A 23 -12.50 -30.33 -5.53
C ARG A 23 -12.38 -29.53 -4.23
N ILE A 24 -13.17 -29.95 -3.24
CA ILE A 24 -12.80 -29.81 -1.83
C ILE A 24 -11.64 -30.78 -1.54
N THR A 25 -10.43 -30.23 -1.42
CA THR A 25 -9.23 -31.01 -1.05
C THR A 25 -9.08 -31.01 0.47
N PHE A 26 -9.30 -32.16 1.11
CA PHE A 26 -8.92 -32.41 2.50
C PHE A 26 -7.49 -32.92 2.51
N PRO A 27 -6.53 -32.12 2.94
CA PRO A 27 -5.15 -32.48 2.75
C PRO A 27 -4.72 -33.42 3.88
N LYS A 28 -3.87 -34.38 3.53
CA LYS A 28 -3.50 -35.48 4.43
C LYS A 28 -2.27 -35.19 5.29
N ASP A 29 -1.63 -34.04 5.08
CA ASP A 29 -0.38 -33.63 5.72
C ASP A 29 -0.49 -32.16 6.17
N HIS A 30 0.03 -31.84 7.36
CA HIS A 30 -0.06 -30.50 7.97
C HIS A 30 0.90 -29.47 7.35
N THR A 31 1.61 -29.81 6.27
CA THR A 31 2.49 -28.87 5.55
C THR A 31 1.72 -28.19 4.44
N PHE A 32 1.06 -27.08 4.78
CA PHE A 32 0.31 -26.27 3.83
C PHE A 32 1.16 -25.18 3.20
N ASP A 33 1.13 -25.09 1.87
CA ASP A 33 1.53 -23.85 1.20
C ASP A 33 0.58 -22.74 1.63
N SER A 34 1.12 -21.76 2.35
CA SER A 34 0.37 -20.61 2.85
C SER A 34 -0.02 -19.64 1.72
N ASN A 35 0.55 -19.78 0.53
CA ASN A 35 0.37 -18.85 -0.57
C ASN A 35 -0.72 -19.33 -1.54
N CYS A 36 -1.47 -18.39 -2.10
CA CYS A 36 -2.54 -18.67 -3.05
C CYS A 36 -2.69 -17.55 -4.08
N THR A 37 -3.53 -17.75 -5.08
CA THR A 37 -3.84 -16.74 -6.10
C THR A 37 -5.33 -16.47 -6.11
N LEU A 38 -5.71 -15.21 -5.96
CA LEU A 38 -7.09 -14.71 -6.02
C LEU A 38 -7.65 -14.84 -7.46
N PRO A 39 -8.98 -14.82 -7.65
CA PRO A 39 -9.61 -14.91 -8.97
C PRO A 39 -9.14 -13.82 -9.96
N ASN A 40 -8.77 -12.65 -9.43
CA ASN A 40 -8.24 -11.52 -10.20
C ASN A 40 -6.74 -11.66 -10.58
N GLY A 41 -6.09 -12.78 -10.25
CA GLY A 41 -4.67 -13.04 -10.51
C GLY A 41 -3.71 -12.47 -9.47
N GLN A 42 -4.19 -11.77 -8.44
CA GLN A 42 -3.33 -11.26 -7.35
C GLN A 42 -2.86 -12.39 -6.43
N GLN A 43 -1.65 -12.25 -5.89
CA GLN A 43 -1.17 -13.15 -4.84
C GLN A 43 -1.88 -12.88 -3.52
N GLY A 44 -2.18 -13.95 -2.80
CA GLY A 44 -2.82 -13.93 -1.50
C GLY A 44 -2.20 -14.96 -0.56
N VAL A 45 -2.71 -14.98 0.67
CA VAL A 45 -2.32 -15.92 1.71
C VAL A 45 -3.56 -16.65 2.21
N CYS A 46 -3.47 -17.96 2.35
CA CYS A 46 -4.53 -18.78 2.93
C CYS A 46 -4.62 -18.48 4.43
N ARG A 47 -5.76 -17.92 4.85
CA ARG A 47 -6.08 -17.68 6.27
C ARG A 47 -7.46 -18.22 6.56
N ARG A 48 -7.78 -18.43 7.84
CA ARG A 48 -9.14 -18.79 8.25
C ARG A 48 -10.12 -17.75 7.75
N PHE A 49 -11.29 -18.20 7.30
CA PHE A 49 -12.35 -17.34 6.77
C PHE A 49 -12.68 -16.18 7.73
N MET A 50 -12.73 -16.45 9.04
CA MET A 50 -12.98 -15.44 10.08
C MET A 50 -11.84 -14.42 10.25
N ASP A 51 -10.60 -14.79 9.93
CA ASP A 51 -9.42 -13.92 10.02
C ASP A 51 -9.16 -13.15 8.72
N CYS A 52 -10.01 -13.37 7.70
CA CYS A 52 -9.88 -12.84 6.36
C CYS A 52 -10.80 -11.63 6.13
N GLY A 53 -10.49 -10.49 6.75
CA GLY A 53 -11.34 -9.28 6.69
C GLY A 53 -11.69 -8.81 5.27
N THR A 54 -10.80 -9.05 4.30
CA THR A 54 -11.01 -8.73 2.86
C THR A 54 -12.06 -9.62 2.22
N ALA A 55 -12.06 -10.93 2.50
CA ALA A 55 -13.08 -11.86 2.01
C ALA A 55 -14.48 -11.61 2.63
N VAL A 56 -14.53 -11.03 3.84
CA VAL A 56 -15.78 -10.66 4.51
C VAL A 56 -16.34 -9.34 3.98
N ALA A 57 -15.47 -8.42 3.55
CA ALA A 57 -15.87 -7.12 2.98
C ALA A 57 -16.45 -7.27 1.55
N GLU A 58 -15.95 -8.21 0.75
CA GLU A 58 -16.42 -8.50 -0.61
C GLU A 58 -17.68 -9.37 -0.61
N ARG A 59 -18.77 -8.91 0.03
CA ARG A 59 -20.02 -9.67 0.26
C ARG A 59 -20.72 -10.24 -0.99
N ASN A 60 -20.28 -9.87 -2.19
CA ASN A 60 -20.93 -10.27 -3.45
C ASN A 60 -20.27 -11.47 -4.14
N GLU A 61 -19.08 -11.91 -3.71
CA GLU A 61 -18.41 -13.09 -4.27
C GLU A 61 -18.05 -14.10 -3.19
N LYS A 62 -18.27 -15.40 -3.47
CA LYS A 62 -17.82 -16.47 -2.56
C LYS A 62 -16.28 -16.51 -2.61
N PRO A 63 -15.58 -16.36 -1.47
CA PRO A 63 -14.13 -16.32 -1.48
C PRO A 63 -13.55 -17.65 -1.93
N LYS A 64 -12.47 -17.59 -2.72
CA LYS A 64 -11.76 -18.78 -3.18
C LYS A 64 -11.27 -19.57 -1.97
N THR A 65 -11.74 -20.80 -1.85
CA THR A 65 -11.31 -21.69 -0.77
C THR A 65 -9.93 -22.25 -1.09
N CYS A 66 -9.02 -22.21 -0.12
CA CYS A 66 -7.74 -22.90 -0.21
C CYS A 66 -7.90 -24.37 0.16
N TYR A 67 -8.34 -24.62 1.40
CA TYR A 67 -8.54 -25.94 1.97
C TYR A 67 -9.47 -25.84 3.20
N PHE A 68 -9.84 -27.00 3.73
CA PHE A 68 -10.52 -27.11 5.02
C PHE A 68 -9.62 -27.86 5.99
N GLU A 69 -9.53 -27.35 7.22
CA GLU A 69 -8.91 -28.05 8.34
C GLU A 69 -10.01 -28.32 9.38
N ASN A 70 -10.40 -29.58 9.54
CA ASN A 70 -11.57 -29.98 10.32
C ASN A 70 -12.85 -29.24 9.85
N ALA A 71 -13.47 -28.46 10.73
CA ALA A 71 -14.65 -27.65 10.43
C ALA A 71 -14.30 -26.19 10.05
N GLU A 72 -13.01 -25.83 10.03
CA GLU A 72 -12.56 -24.49 9.69
C GLU A 72 -12.28 -24.39 8.19
N GLN A 73 -12.85 -23.35 7.57
CA GLN A 73 -12.58 -23.01 6.17
C GLN A 73 -11.41 -22.03 6.08
N PHE A 74 -10.41 -22.38 5.30
CA PHE A 74 -9.31 -21.48 4.93
C PHE A 74 -9.56 -20.94 3.52
N VAL A 75 -9.54 -19.63 3.39
CA VAL A 75 -9.80 -18.93 2.13
C VAL A 75 -8.58 -18.13 1.70
N CYS A 76 -8.47 -17.89 0.40
CA CYS A 76 -7.41 -17.09 -0.17
C CYS A 76 -7.66 -15.61 0.10
N CYS A 77 -6.84 -15.00 0.96
CA CYS A 77 -7.00 -13.62 1.39
C CYS A 77 -6.04 -12.71 0.64
N ARG A 78 -6.54 -11.55 0.19
CA ARG A 78 -5.64 -10.48 -0.27
C ARG A 78 -4.79 -10.00 0.89
N VAL A 79 -3.47 -9.95 0.67
CA VAL A 79 -2.55 -9.31 1.61
C VAL A 79 -2.71 -7.79 1.42
N PRO A 80 -3.11 -7.04 2.46
CA PRO A 80 -3.19 -5.59 2.36
C PRO A 80 -1.79 -5.01 2.16
N ARG A 81 -1.69 -3.92 1.39
CA ARG A 81 -0.40 -3.24 1.19
C ARG A 81 0.02 -2.54 2.48
N PRO A 82 1.31 -2.30 2.73
CA PRO A 82 1.74 -1.59 3.94
C PRO A 82 1.06 -0.23 4.12
N SER A 83 0.89 0.55 3.04
CA SER A 83 0.13 1.81 3.07
C SER A 83 -1.35 1.63 3.42
N GLU A 84 -1.98 0.53 3.04
CA GLU A 84 -3.37 0.25 3.37
C GLU A 84 -3.52 -0.13 4.85
N LEU A 85 -2.57 -0.91 5.37
CA LEU A 85 -2.51 -1.22 6.79
C LEU A 85 -2.30 0.06 7.62
N ALA A 86 -1.45 0.98 7.15
CA ALA A 86 -1.22 2.27 7.80
C ALA A 86 -2.49 3.11 7.93
N CYS A 87 -3.47 2.97 7.03
CA CYS A 87 -4.76 3.67 7.14
C CYS A 87 -5.61 3.18 8.32
N SER A 88 -5.44 1.92 8.74
CA SER A 88 -6.15 1.35 9.89
C SER A 88 -5.51 1.73 11.24
N GLN A 89 -4.26 2.19 11.21
CA GLN A 89 -3.58 2.74 12.37
C GLN A 89 -3.93 4.22 12.48
N TYR A 90 -4.76 4.54 13.48
CA TYR A 90 -5.23 5.89 13.75
C TYR A 90 -4.05 6.82 14.11
N TYR A 91 -3.52 7.54 13.12
CA TYR A 91 -2.51 8.56 13.34
C TYR A 91 -3.19 9.89 13.69
N PHE A 92 -3.34 10.17 14.98
CA PHE A 92 -3.66 11.52 15.44
C PHE A 92 -2.35 12.29 15.68
N PRO A 93 -2.09 13.40 14.98
CA PRO A 93 -0.98 14.27 15.34
C PRO A 93 -1.19 14.71 16.80
N LYS A 94 -0.17 14.53 17.64
CA LYS A 94 -0.30 14.64 19.11
C LYS A 94 -0.61 16.07 19.55
N LYS A 95 -0.39 17.08 18.70
CA LYS A 95 -0.81 18.48 18.84
C LYS A 95 -1.08 19.08 17.46
N GLU A 96 -2.07 19.97 17.37
CA GLU A 96 -2.25 20.82 16.19
C GLU A 96 -1.00 21.70 16.01
N VAL A 97 -0.24 21.45 14.95
CA VAL A 97 0.92 22.26 14.59
C VAL A 97 0.43 23.43 13.73
N ILE A 98 0.11 24.54 14.40
CA ILE A 98 -0.18 25.82 13.73
C ILE A 98 1.11 26.66 13.82
N ASN A 99 1.54 27.27 12.72
CA ASN A 99 2.74 28.13 12.60
C ASN A 99 4.13 27.44 12.58
N GLY A 100 4.24 26.18 12.19
CA GLY A 100 5.56 25.56 11.93
C GLY A 100 6.37 25.21 13.18
N LEU A 101 5.72 24.56 14.15
CA LEU A 101 6.40 24.06 15.35
C LEU A 101 7.28 22.85 15.03
N MET A 102 8.37 22.71 15.78
CA MET A 102 9.20 21.50 15.75
C MET A 102 8.35 20.27 16.08
N THR A 103 8.48 19.24 15.25
CA THR A 103 7.85 17.93 15.49
C THR A 103 8.64 17.14 16.52
N ALA A 104 7.98 16.26 17.26
CA ALA A 104 8.70 15.29 18.07
C ALA A 104 9.48 14.31 17.15
N PRO A 105 10.61 13.74 17.60
CA PRO A 105 11.30 12.68 16.86
C PRO A 105 10.32 11.55 16.52
N SER A 106 10.35 11.10 15.26
CA SER A 106 9.49 10.04 14.73
C SER A 106 7.99 10.32 14.89
N GLU A 107 7.58 11.58 15.01
CA GLU A 107 6.16 11.95 14.97
C GLU A 107 5.58 11.54 13.62
N PHE A 108 6.19 11.96 12.51
CA PHE A 108 5.79 11.54 11.16
C PHE A 108 6.80 10.55 10.56
N PRO A 109 6.74 9.24 10.90
CA PRO A 109 7.78 8.27 10.58
C PRO A 109 7.89 7.97 9.07
N TYR A 110 6.84 8.27 8.31
CA TYR A 110 6.83 8.16 6.85
C TYR A 110 7.48 9.36 6.14
N MET A 111 7.75 10.47 6.83
CA MET A 111 8.32 11.66 6.21
C MET A 111 9.77 11.42 5.80
N VAL A 112 10.11 11.77 4.55
CA VAL A 112 11.48 11.63 4.05
C VAL A 112 11.99 12.88 3.34
N ALA A 113 13.31 13.07 3.35
CA ALA A 113 14.01 14.10 2.60
C ALA A 113 14.89 13.46 1.50
N LEU A 114 14.83 14.01 0.30
CA LEU A 114 15.64 13.59 -0.85
C LEU A 114 16.94 14.41 -0.89
N GLY A 115 18.08 13.73 -0.97
CA GLY A 115 19.41 14.33 -0.91
C GLY A 115 20.20 14.19 -2.21
N TRP A 116 20.83 15.28 -2.64
CA TRP A 116 21.71 15.34 -3.82
C TRP A 116 23.17 15.36 -3.41
N ASN A 117 24.03 14.74 -4.23
CA ASN A 117 25.47 14.79 -4.03
C ASN A 117 25.99 16.23 -4.06
N THR A 118 26.88 16.55 -3.13
CA THR A 118 27.64 17.80 -3.17
C THR A 118 29.07 17.55 -3.66
N THR A 119 29.89 18.60 -3.73
CA THR A 119 31.33 18.48 -4.03
C THR A 119 32.10 17.74 -2.93
N LYS A 120 31.52 17.59 -1.73
CA LYS A 120 32.13 16.85 -0.62
C LYS A 120 31.57 15.43 -0.56
N PRO A 121 32.43 14.40 -0.40
CA PRO A 121 31.97 13.02 -0.30
C PRO A 121 31.10 12.83 0.94
N ASN A 122 30.03 12.05 0.80
CA ASN A 122 29.06 11.74 1.88
C ASN A 122 28.36 12.96 2.49
N VAL A 123 28.39 14.10 1.80
CA VAL A 123 27.63 15.30 2.18
C VAL A 123 26.56 15.52 1.12
N TYR A 124 25.32 15.58 1.58
CA TYR A 124 24.15 15.70 0.73
C TYR A 124 23.43 17.02 0.97
N GLU A 125 22.92 17.60 -0.10
CA GLU A 125 22.04 18.76 -0.06
C GLU A 125 20.60 18.28 -0.23
N TYR A 126 19.75 18.51 0.78
CA TYR A 126 18.36 18.07 0.75
C TYR A 126 17.47 19.15 0.14
N LYS A 127 16.85 18.86 -1.01
CA LYS A 127 16.09 19.86 -1.80
C LYS A 127 14.59 19.57 -1.90
N CYS A 128 14.19 18.34 -1.62
CA CYS A 128 12.82 17.87 -1.77
C CYS A 128 12.41 16.92 -0.65
N GLY A 129 11.09 16.76 -0.49
CA GLY A 129 10.50 15.78 0.41
C GLY A 129 9.85 14.61 -0.32
N GLY A 130 9.36 13.65 0.45
CA GLY A 130 8.51 12.56 0.00
C GLY A 130 7.85 11.86 1.18
N ALA A 131 7.13 10.78 0.90
CA ALA A 131 6.57 9.91 1.92
C ALA A 131 6.85 8.44 1.61
N LEU A 132 7.24 7.66 2.62
CA LEU A 132 7.27 6.20 2.50
C LEU A 132 5.84 5.67 2.33
N ILE A 133 5.63 4.78 1.37
CA ILE A 133 4.34 4.11 1.10
C ILE A 133 4.45 2.58 1.19
N SER A 134 5.68 2.09 1.25
CA SER A 134 6.06 0.72 1.62
C SER A 134 7.35 0.80 2.44
N TYR A 135 7.89 -0.34 2.87
CA TYR A 135 9.13 -0.41 3.64
C TYR A 135 10.35 0.16 2.88
N ASP A 136 10.35 0.09 1.56
CA ASP A 136 11.45 0.49 0.66
C ASP A 136 10.99 1.33 -0.53
N TRP A 137 9.75 1.83 -0.51
CA TRP A 137 9.19 2.68 -1.58
C TRP A 137 8.75 4.03 -1.05
N VAL A 138 9.20 5.07 -1.74
CA VAL A 138 8.87 6.46 -1.49
C VAL A 138 8.02 7.00 -2.64
N VAL A 139 6.96 7.75 -2.32
CA VAL A 139 6.27 8.62 -3.27
C VAL A 139 6.80 10.05 -3.11
N THR A 140 7.02 10.72 -4.24
CA THR A 140 7.43 12.14 -4.29
C THR A 140 6.83 12.81 -5.52
N ALA A 141 7.08 14.11 -5.68
CA ALA A 141 6.74 14.83 -6.90
C ALA A 141 7.70 14.43 -8.03
N ALA A 142 7.22 14.41 -9.27
CA ALA A 142 8.07 14.08 -10.41
C ALA A 142 9.14 15.14 -10.65
N HIS A 143 8.86 16.42 -10.40
CA HIS A 143 9.88 17.48 -10.50
C HIS A 143 11.02 17.30 -9.50
N CYS A 144 10.79 16.61 -8.37
CA CYS A 144 11.83 16.29 -7.39
C CYS A 144 12.80 15.20 -7.86
N THR A 145 12.51 14.52 -8.98
CA THR A 145 13.42 13.50 -9.52
C THR A 145 14.61 14.10 -10.27
N SER A 146 14.53 15.36 -10.70
CA SER A 146 15.65 16.06 -11.34
C SER A 146 15.65 17.54 -11.00
N VAL A 147 16.58 17.97 -10.15
CA VAL A 147 16.77 19.37 -9.76
C VAL A 147 18.09 19.86 -10.34
N GLY A 148 18.03 20.88 -11.20
CA GLY A 148 19.24 21.38 -11.89
C GLY A 148 19.89 20.35 -12.82
N GLY A 149 19.12 19.38 -13.33
CA GLY A 149 19.61 18.29 -14.18
C GLY A 149 20.30 17.15 -13.42
N GLN A 150 20.21 17.13 -12.08
CA GLN A 150 20.77 16.07 -11.24
C GLN A 150 19.65 15.30 -10.55
N GLU A 151 19.82 13.98 -10.45
CA GLU A 151 18.94 13.10 -9.69
C GLU A 151 19.33 13.06 -8.21
N PRO A 152 18.37 12.83 -7.29
CA PRO A 152 18.70 12.58 -5.89
C PRO A 152 19.50 11.27 -5.78
N ALA A 153 20.47 11.26 -4.86
CA ALA A 153 21.33 10.10 -4.61
C ALA A 153 20.82 9.25 -3.43
N VAL A 154 20.25 9.90 -2.43
CA VAL A 154 19.87 9.26 -1.16
C VAL A 154 18.54 9.76 -0.63
N VAL A 155 17.95 8.99 0.27
CA VAL A 155 16.78 9.34 1.07
C VAL A 155 17.15 9.31 2.55
N LEU A 156 16.89 10.40 3.27
CA LEU A 156 16.89 10.43 4.73
C LEU A 156 15.45 10.26 5.21
N ALA A 157 15.17 9.18 5.94
CA ALA A 157 13.82 8.83 6.38
C ALA A 157 13.63 8.97 7.89
N GLY A 158 12.37 8.92 8.34
CA GLY A 158 12.02 8.93 9.76
C GLY A 158 11.70 10.30 10.36
N GLY A 159 11.58 11.36 9.53
CA GLY A 159 11.22 12.69 10.03
C GLY A 159 12.24 13.28 11.03
N VAL A 160 13.51 12.90 10.93
CA VAL A 160 14.61 13.34 11.81
C VAL A 160 15.22 14.67 11.35
N GLU A 161 16.03 15.34 12.17
CA GLU A 161 16.78 16.51 11.72
C GLU A 161 17.69 16.18 10.52
N LEU A 162 17.73 17.07 9.51
CA LEU A 162 18.57 16.88 8.31
C LEU A 162 20.08 16.80 8.61
N THR A 163 20.48 17.35 9.77
CA THR A 163 21.86 17.33 10.28
C THR A 163 22.15 16.14 11.19
N SER A 164 21.14 15.33 11.51
CA SER A 164 21.31 14.16 12.37
C SER A 164 22.21 13.12 11.70
N THR A 165 23.14 12.58 12.49
CA THR A 165 24.00 11.46 12.08
C THR A 165 23.56 10.14 12.71
N THR A 166 22.42 10.13 13.42
CA THR A 166 21.92 8.94 14.13
C THR A 166 21.60 7.80 13.17
N PHE A 167 20.99 8.13 12.02
CA PHE A 167 20.67 7.16 10.98
C PHE A 167 21.28 7.61 9.66
N PRO A 168 22.01 6.72 8.94
CA PRO A 168 22.58 7.07 7.65
C PRO A 168 21.49 7.22 6.59
N PRO A 169 21.65 8.13 5.61
CA PRO A 169 20.79 8.19 4.43
C PRO A 169 20.86 6.88 3.65
N THR A 170 19.71 6.45 3.12
CA THR A 170 19.59 5.21 2.33
C THR A 170 19.78 5.51 0.84
N PRO A 171 20.66 4.80 0.12
CA PRO A 171 20.83 5.00 -1.32
C PRO A 171 19.59 4.62 -2.13
N ILE A 172 19.37 5.37 -3.20
CA ILE A 172 18.29 5.13 -4.17
C ILE A 172 18.70 4.03 -5.14
N GLU A 173 17.83 3.03 -5.32
CA GLU A 173 18.00 1.94 -6.30
C GLU A 173 17.44 2.34 -7.67
N ASN A 174 16.24 2.92 -7.70
CA ASN A 174 15.54 3.23 -8.94
C ASN A 174 14.57 4.41 -8.76
N ILE A 175 14.36 5.16 -9.84
CA ILE A 175 13.40 6.26 -9.90
C ILE A 175 12.44 5.99 -11.06
N ILE A 176 11.14 6.02 -10.79
CA ILE A 176 10.07 5.77 -11.76
C ILE A 176 9.22 7.03 -11.85
N LEU A 177 9.40 7.79 -12.93
CA LEU A 177 8.55 8.94 -13.22
C LEU A 177 7.19 8.46 -13.75
N HIS A 178 6.13 9.21 -13.45
CA HIS A 178 4.85 8.98 -14.10
C HIS A 178 4.99 9.16 -15.62
N PRO A 179 4.50 8.22 -16.44
CA PRO A 179 4.76 8.20 -17.89
C PRO A 179 4.15 9.37 -18.66
N LYS A 180 3.19 10.08 -18.05
CA LYS A 180 2.55 11.28 -18.59
C LYS A 180 3.05 12.59 -17.95
N TYR A 181 4.08 12.53 -17.11
CA TYR A 181 4.64 13.74 -16.54
C TYR A 181 5.36 14.55 -17.61
N GLU A 182 5.02 15.84 -17.69
CA GLU A 182 5.65 16.79 -18.58
C GLU A 182 6.07 18.03 -17.78
N ASN A 183 7.39 18.28 -17.73
CA ASN A 183 7.99 19.37 -16.93
C ASN A 183 7.35 20.76 -17.13
N LYS A 184 6.71 21.02 -18.27
CA LYS A 184 6.19 22.35 -18.62
C LYS A 184 4.78 22.64 -18.11
N ILE A 185 4.00 21.60 -17.77
CA ILE A 185 2.58 21.75 -17.46
C ILE A 185 2.23 21.31 -16.03
N SER A 186 3.18 20.75 -15.28
CA SER A 186 3.03 20.26 -13.89
C SER A 186 1.88 19.28 -13.66
N TYR A 187 1.30 18.73 -14.72
CA TYR A 187 0.33 17.63 -14.63
C TYR A 187 1.06 16.32 -14.40
N HIS A 188 0.41 15.42 -13.65
CA HIS A 188 0.97 14.12 -13.29
C HIS A 188 2.32 14.21 -12.57
N ASP A 189 2.49 15.24 -11.74
CA ASP A 189 3.70 15.51 -10.96
C ASP A 189 3.85 14.53 -9.79
N ILE A 190 4.06 13.25 -10.12
CA ILE A 190 4.23 12.15 -9.19
C ILE A 190 5.32 11.20 -9.69
N ALA A 191 6.14 10.71 -8.78
CA ALA A 191 7.15 9.71 -9.04
C ALA A 191 7.26 8.73 -7.87
N LEU A 192 7.77 7.55 -8.16
CA LEU A 192 8.11 6.52 -7.18
C LEU A 192 9.62 6.34 -7.13
N ILE A 193 10.15 6.23 -5.92
CA ILE A 193 11.57 5.96 -5.67
C ILE A 193 11.66 4.65 -4.91
N LYS A 194 12.48 3.72 -5.43
CA LYS A 194 12.82 2.48 -4.75
C LYS A 194 14.15 2.63 -4.04
N LEU A 195 14.20 2.22 -2.77
CA LEU A 195 15.40 2.27 -1.94
C LEU A 195 16.16 0.94 -2.00
N THR A 196 17.48 1.01 -1.83
CA THR A 196 18.35 -0.18 -1.79
C THR A 196 18.15 -1.05 -0.55
N ALA A 197 17.56 -0.49 0.52
CA ALA A 197 17.27 -1.18 1.77
C ALA A 197 16.11 -0.49 2.50
N VAL A 198 15.54 -1.19 3.50
CA VAL A 198 14.52 -0.64 4.39
C VAL A 198 15.19 0.32 5.39
N PRO A 199 14.77 1.60 5.49
CA PRO A 199 15.32 2.55 6.45
C PRO A 199 14.94 2.20 7.89
N HIS A 200 15.83 2.49 8.84
CA HIS A 200 15.62 2.25 10.27
C HIS A 200 14.51 3.15 10.86
N GLU A 201 13.70 2.57 11.76
CA GLU A 201 12.66 3.29 12.53
C GLU A 201 11.64 4.06 11.68
N THR A 202 11.20 3.45 10.58
CA THR A 202 10.19 4.03 9.68
C THR A 202 8.93 3.19 9.59
N GLU A 203 7.82 3.86 9.34
CA GLU A 203 6.52 3.25 9.05
C GLU A 203 5.92 3.91 7.81
N PRO A 204 5.24 3.17 6.91
CA PRO A 204 4.62 3.74 5.73
C PRO A 204 3.44 4.67 6.03
N ALA A 205 3.21 5.64 5.15
CA ALA A 205 2.03 6.49 5.14
C ALA A 205 0.81 5.76 4.59
N CYS A 206 -0.37 6.16 5.09
CA CYS A 206 -1.64 5.79 4.49
C CYS A 206 -1.80 6.42 3.09
N ILE A 207 -2.20 5.61 2.10
CA ILE A 207 -2.69 6.10 0.80
C ILE A 207 -4.20 5.97 0.82
N GLY A 208 -4.90 7.10 0.86
CA GLY A 208 -6.36 7.12 0.86
C GLY A 208 -6.95 6.69 -0.49
N ASP A 209 -7.91 5.78 -0.42
CA ASP A 209 -8.58 5.16 -1.57
C ASP A 209 -9.76 6.02 -2.04
N HIS A 210 -10.53 6.58 -1.08
CA HIS A 210 -11.82 7.23 -1.34
C HIS A 210 -12.23 8.30 -0.31
N LEU A 211 -11.28 9.00 0.33
CA LEU A 211 -11.65 10.11 1.23
C LEU A 211 -11.81 11.40 0.42
N PRO A 212 -13.04 11.92 0.20
CA PRO A 212 -13.18 13.30 -0.21
C PRO A 212 -12.65 14.16 0.95
N LEU A 213 -11.44 14.70 0.80
CA LEU A 213 -10.83 15.67 1.71
C LEU A 213 -11.56 17.03 1.71
N ILE A 214 -12.76 17.08 1.12
CA ILE A 214 -13.62 18.25 1.09
C ILE A 214 -13.94 18.61 2.54
N SER A 215 -13.50 19.79 2.98
CA SER A 215 -13.74 20.39 4.30
C SER A 215 -12.98 19.81 5.51
N LYS A 216 -11.85 19.12 5.32
CA LYS A 216 -10.97 18.71 6.44
C LYS A 216 -9.71 19.57 6.52
N ASN A 217 -9.28 19.91 7.73
CA ASN A 217 -7.95 20.49 7.95
C ASN A 217 -6.88 19.46 7.57
N ALA A 218 -5.91 19.88 6.77
CA ALA A 218 -4.75 19.07 6.42
C ALA A 218 -3.50 19.61 7.14
N THR A 219 -2.60 18.72 7.51
CA THR A 219 -1.28 19.09 8.06
C THR A 219 -0.24 18.91 6.97
N ALA A 220 0.48 19.98 6.63
CA ALA A 220 1.67 19.92 5.79
C ALA A 220 2.90 19.73 6.70
N VAL A 221 3.77 18.78 6.35
CA VAL A 221 4.98 18.46 7.11
C VAL A 221 6.18 18.57 6.18
N GLY A 222 7.28 19.11 6.68
CA GLY A 222 8.54 19.16 5.95
C GLY A 222 9.55 20.11 6.59
N TYR A 223 10.73 20.19 5.99
CA TYR A 223 11.88 20.95 6.52
C TYR A 223 11.94 22.39 6.01
N GLY A 224 10.83 22.91 5.48
CA GLY A 224 10.74 24.33 5.11
C GLY A 224 11.50 24.74 3.83
N HIS A 225 11.89 23.80 2.97
CA HIS A 225 12.43 24.12 1.64
C HIS A 225 11.28 24.45 0.67
N THR A 226 10.69 25.64 0.81
CA THR A 226 9.51 26.08 0.05
C THR A 226 9.85 26.92 -1.19
N VAL A 227 11.13 27.14 -1.47
CA VAL A 227 11.57 27.91 -2.63
C VAL A 227 11.54 27.00 -3.86
N PHE A 228 10.45 27.11 -4.62
CA PHE A 228 10.42 26.70 -6.01
C PHE A 228 11.43 27.55 -6.77
N GLY A 229 12.41 26.91 -7.40
CA GLY A 229 13.33 27.56 -8.33
C GLY A 229 12.61 28.03 -9.59
#